data_AF-A0A520KB69-F1
#
_entry.id   AF-A0A520KB69-F1
#
_cell.length_a   1.000
_cell.length_b   1.000
_cell.length_c   1.000
_cell.angle_alpha   90.00
_cell.angle_beta   90.00
_cell.angle_gamma   90.00
#
_symmetry.space_group_name_H-M   'P 1'
#
loop_
_entity.id
_entity.type
_entity.pdbx_description
1 polymer ?
#
loop_
_entity_poly.entity_id
_entity_poly.type
_entity_poly.pdbx_seq_one_letter_code
_entity_poly.pdbx_strand_id
1 'polypeptide(L)'
;MSSSTGNRWSRSKRVSTSSSRQLRSEHASYAGCDTMYVLDTSALLSRHMPDGPCAITHLVLDEVRDERSHDFVTSHLSAGTLVVCDPGPEAIERVRNEKRRSGDDLSEADISVIALAYEHDGTVCTDDYGVQNVAERMGVSWLSTKTRGIQTVVTWKKRCPGCGRTYDSESDYVCEICGTQLKRILTKRRR
;
A
#
# COMPACT_ATOMS: atom_id res chain seq x y z
N MET A 1 40.42 46.44 22.56
CA MET A 1 41.68 46.74 21.83
C MET A 1 42.41 45.41 21.70
N SER A 2 42.10 44.65 20.64
CA SER A 2 42.92 44.56 19.42
C SER A 2 43.98 43.48 19.54
N SER A 3 43.68 42.30 19.02
CA SER A 3 44.70 41.47 18.36
C SER A 3 44.03 40.35 17.57
N SER A 4 44.05 40.56 16.27
CA SER A 4 43.68 39.65 15.20
C SER A 4 44.83 38.70 14.88
N THR A 5 44.50 37.46 14.54
CA THR A 5 45.24 36.58 13.62
C THR A 5 44.14 35.72 12.97
N GLY A 6 43.77 35.89 11.69
CA GLY A 6 44.55 35.52 10.51
C GLY A 6 44.51 33.99 10.35
N ASN A 7 44.14 33.34 9.24
CA ASN A 7 43.89 33.78 7.87
C ASN A 7 43.28 32.58 7.09
N ARG A 8 42.45 32.89 6.08
CA ARG A 8 42.53 32.44 4.66
C ARG A 8 42.47 30.93 4.33
N TRP A 9 41.48 30.55 3.50
CA TRP A 9 41.53 29.80 2.21
C TRP A 9 40.08 29.48 1.81
N SER A 10 39.39 30.22 0.93
CA SER A 10 39.44 30.23 -0.55
C SER A 10 38.96 28.94 -1.26
N ARG A 11 37.94 29.15 -2.13
CA ARG A 11 37.52 28.40 -3.34
C ARG A 11 36.40 27.36 -3.23
N SER A 12 35.23 27.86 -3.64
CA SER A 12 34.23 27.25 -4.52
C SER A 12 34.66 26.03 -5.34
N LYS A 13 33.84 24.98 -5.29
CA LYS A 13 33.52 24.13 -6.44
C LYS A 13 32.00 23.92 -6.52
N ARG A 14 31.53 24.00 -7.76
CA ARG A 14 30.15 23.94 -8.23
C ARG A 14 29.77 22.47 -8.48
N VAL A 15 28.54 22.14 -8.09
CA VAL A 15 27.61 21.10 -8.62
C VAL A 15 28.15 19.68 -8.83
N SER A 16 27.50 18.74 -8.16
CA SER A 16 27.12 17.46 -8.77
C SER A 16 25.89 16.90 -8.05
N THR A 17 24.75 17.03 -8.71
CA THR A 17 23.56 16.21 -8.52
C THR A 17 23.91 14.74 -8.69
N SER A 18 23.66 13.91 -7.67
CA SER A 18 23.40 12.48 -7.89
C SER A 18 22.94 11.80 -6.61
N SER A 19 21.85 11.06 -6.77
CA SER A 19 21.59 9.81 -6.04
C SER A 19 20.90 9.89 -4.69
N SER A 20 19.61 10.20 -4.76
CA SER A 20 18.55 9.66 -3.89
C SER A 20 18.44 8.12 -4.02
N ARG A 21 19.52 7.39 -3.70
CA ARG A 21 19.60 5.92 -3.68
C ARG A 21 20.56 5.40 -2.62
N GLN A 22 20.15 5.46 -1.37
CA GLN A 22 20.61 4.67 -0.24
C GLN A 22 19.63 5.11 0.85
N LEU A 23 18.58 4.34 1.16
CA LEU A 23 18.61 3.23 2.09
C LEU A 23 17.57 2.16 1.69
N ARG A 24 18.03 1.08 1.06
CA ARG A 24 17.31 -0.21 0.94
C ARG A 24 18.39 -1.28 0.88
N SER A 25 18.91 -1.70 2.04
CA SER A 25 19.77 -2.88 2.12
C SER A 25 19.91 -3.37 3.57
N GLU A 26 18.81 -3.78 4.20
CA GLU A 26 18.86 -4.63 5.39
C GLU A 26 17.77 -5.71 5.28
N HIS A 27 17.83 -6.52 4.20
CA HIS A 27 17.22 -7.84 4.18
C HIS A 27 18.32 -8.87 4.49
N ALA A 28 18.50 -9.18 5.76
CA ALA A 28 19.01 -10.46 6.21
C ALA A 28 18.76 -10.61 7.72
N SER A 29 18.24 -11.77 8.09
CA SER A 29 18.12 -12.34 9.45
C SER A 29 17.14 -11.70 10.44
N TYR A 30 15.86 -12.09 10.32
CA TYR A 30 15.08 -12.51 11.50
C TYR A 30 14.28 -13.77 11.13
N ALA A 31 14.88 -14.93 11.38
CA ALA A 31 14.15 -16.17 11.50
C ALA A 31 13.47 -16.17 12.89
N GLY A 32 12.14 -16.20 12.92
CA GLY A 32 11.35 -16.30 14.15
C GLY A 32 10.97 -14.97 14.78
N CYS A 33 10.07 -14.24 14.11
CA CYS A 33 9.19 -13.26 14.73
C CYS A 33 7.86 -13.45 13.98
N ASP A 34 6.85 -13.98 14.66
CA ASP A 34 5.56 -14.30 14.07
C ASP A 34 5.01 -13.06 13.36
N THR A 35 5.05 -13.09 12.02
CA THR A 35 4.55 -11.99 11.20
C THR A 35 3.03 -11.96 11.36
N MET A 36 2.50 -10.83 11.81
CA MET A 36 1.06 -10.64 11.93
C MET A 36 0.42 -10.66 10.54
N TYR A 37 -0.61 -11.47 10.37
CA TYR A 37 -1.40 -11.53 9.15
C TYR A 37 -2.67 -10.70 9.31
N VAL A 38 -2.88 -9.75 8.40
CA VAL A 38 -4.11 -8.97 8.35
C VAL A 38 -5.01 -9.54 7.28
N LEU A 39 -6.16 -10.05 7.69
CA LEU A 39 -7.07 -10.77 6.82
C LEU A 39 -8.09 -9.80 6.21
N ASP A 40 -8.20 -9.84 4.90
CA ASP A 40 -9.28 -9.23 4.14
C ASP A 40 -10.53 -10.11 4.15
N THR A 41 -11.70 -9.55 3.82
CA THR A 41 -12.97 -10.26 3.67
C THR A 41 -12.82 -11.45 2.72
N SER A 42 -12.06 -11.28 1.63
CA SER A 42 -11.78 -12.37 0.67
C SER A 42 -11.06 -13.57 1.32
N ALA A 43 -10.14 -13.32 2.24
CA ALA A 43 -9.44 -14.36 2.99
C ALA A 43 -10.39 -15.09 3.97
N LEU A 44 -11.24 -14.35 4.68
CA LEU A 44 -12.24 -14.94 5.59
C LEU A 44 -13.24 -15.84 4.86
N LEU A 45 -13.80 -15.38 3.74
CA LEU A 45 -14.74 -16.16 2.93
C LEU A 45 -14.11 -17.44 2.37
N SER A 46 -12.80 -17.41 2.13
CA SER A 46 -12.04 -18.58 1.67
C SER A 46 -11.68 -19.57 2.78
N ARG A 47 -11.88 -19.19 4.06
CA ARG A 47 -11.55 -19.97 5.27
C ARG A 47 -10.09 -20.38 5.35
N HIS A 48 -9.22 -19.52 4.84
CA HIS A 48 -7.78 -19.73 4.91
C HIS A 48 -7.23 -18.85 6.03
N MET A 49 -6.74 -19.51 7.09
CA MET A 49 -6.01 -18.87 8.16
C MET A 49 -4.55 -19.28 8.00
N PRO A 50 -3.62 -18.32 7.81
CA PRO A 50 -2.20 -18.62 7.87
C PRO A 50 -1.80 -19.03 9.29
N ASP A 51 -0.72 -19.80 9.40
CA ASP A 51 -0.13 -20.15 10.68
C ASP A 51 0.57 -18.91 11.25
N GLY A 52 -0.05 -18.26 12.23
CA GLY A 52 0.48 -17.09 12.93
C GLY A 52 -0.61 -16.18 13.53
N PRO A 53 -0.22 -15.08 14.19
CA PRO A 53 -1.13 -14.09 14.73
C PRO A 53 -1.96 -13.46 13.61
N CYS A 54 -3.28 -13.61 13.67
CA CYS A 54 -4.19 -13.06 12.67
C CYS A 54 -4.99 -11.90 13.23
N ALA A 55 -5.25 -10.89 12.41
CA ALA A 55 -6.10 -9.78 12.75
C ALA A 55 -7.03 -9.37 11.61
N ILE A 56 -8.17 -8.79 11.97
CA ILE A 56 -9.12 -8.15 11.07
C ILE A 56 -9.45 -6.76 11.61
N THR A 57 -9.92 -5.87 10.73
CA THR A 57 -10.46 -4.56 11.15
C THR A 57 -11.95 -4.66 11.44
N HIS A 58 -12.52 -3.67 12.13
CA HIS A 58 -13.97 -3.64 12.36
C HIS A 58 -14.74 -3.49 11.03
N LEU A 59 -14.18 -2.76 10.07
CA LEU A 59 -14.80 -2.64 8.74
C LEU A 59 -14.89 -3.98 8.02
N VAL A 60 -13.85 -4.82 8.11
CA VAL A 60 -13.90 -6.18 7.56
C VAL A 60 -14.93 -7.02 8.32
N LEU A 61 -14.97 -6.92 9.65
CA LEU A 61 -15.96 -7.64 10.47
C LEU A 61 -17.40 -7.27 10.07
N ASP A 62 -17.68 -6.00 9.82
CA ASP A 62 -19.00 -5.49 9.42
C ASP A 62 -19.45 -6.01 8.03
N GLU A 63 -18.51 -6.36 7.15
CA GLU A 63 -18.79 -6.97 5.85
C GLU A 63 -19.17 -8.45 5.94
N VAL A 64 -18.81 -9.15 7.03
CA VAL A 64 -19.10 -10.57 7.21
C VAL A 64 -20.58 -10.77 7.55
N ARG A 65 -21.39 -11.01 6.50
CA ARG A 65 -22.84 -11.19 6.62
C ARG A 65 -23.33 -12.63 6.52
N ASP A 66 -22.51 -13.53 6.01
CA ASP A 66 -22.85 -14.95 5.86
C ASP A 66 -22.75 -15.68 7.20
N GLU A 67 -23.77 -16.49 7.53
CA GLU A 67 -23.86 -17.23 8.80
C GLU A 67 -22.61 -18.10 9.05
N ARG A 68 -22.15 -18.81 8.01
CA ARG A 68 -20.99 -19.70 8.14
C ARG A 68 -19.69 -18.93 8.37
N SER A 69 -19.54 -17.76 7.75
CA SER A 69 -18.38 -16.89 7.90
C SER A 69 -18.39 -16.20 9.26
N HIS A 70 -19.57 -15.85 9.77
CA HIS A 70 -19.76 -15.32 11.11
C HIS A 70 -19.38 -16.35 12.19
N ASP A 71 -19.86 -17.60 12.07
CA ASP A 71 -19.48 -18.69 12.98
C ASP A 71 -17.98 -18.96 12.97
N PHE A 72 -17.38 -18.92 11.77
CA PHE A 72 -15.94 -19.07 11.59
C PHE A 72 -15.15 -17.98 12.33
N VAL A 73 -15.49 -16.71 12.11
CA VAL A 73 -14.84 -15.57 12.79
C VAL A 73 -15.04 -15.67 14.30
N THR A 74 -16.27 -15.91 14.75
CA THR A 74 -16.62 -16.02 16.18
C THR A 74 -15.82 -17.10 16.88
N SER A 75 -15.63 -18.25 16.23
CA SER A 75 -14.84 -19.37 16.77
C SER A 75 -13.37 -18.98 16.95
N HIS A 76 -12.77 -18.28 15.98
CA HIS A 76 -11.36 -17.87 16.03
C HIS A 76 -11.11 -16.73 17.02
N LEU A 77 -12.06 -15.80 17.15
CA LEU A 77 -12.05 -14.76 18.19
C LEU A 77 -12.12 -15.37 19.59
N SER A 78 -13.03 -16.33 19.79
CA SER A 78 -13.19 -17.03 21.08
C SER A 78 -11.96 -17.87 21.44
N ALA A 79 -11.28 -18.44 20.43
CA ALA A 79 -10.05 -19.20 20.60
C ALA A 79 -8.80 -18.32 20.79
N GLY A 80 -8.89 -17.00 20.59
CA GLY A 80 -7.76 -16.07 20.66
C GLY A 80 -6.78 -16.16 19.49
N THR A 81 -7.14 -16.90 18.43
CA THR A 81 -6.33 -17.05 17.20
C THR A 81 -6.54 -15.91 16.20
N LEU A 82 -7.59 -15.11 16.39
CA LEU A 82 -7.92 -13.93 15.61
C LEU A 82 -8.20 -12.78 16.57
N VAL A 83 -7.73 -11.58 16.24
CA VAL A 83 -8.04 -10.35 16.99
C VAL A 83 -8.68 -9.30 16.09
N VAL A 84 -9.52 -8.44 16.67
CA VAL A 84 -10.06 -7.27 15.96
C VAL A 84 -9.27 -6.04 16.38
N CYS A 85 -8.70 -5.32 15.42
CA CYS A 85 -7.90 -4.13 15.65
C CYS A 85 -8.04 -3.18 14.47
N ASP A 86 -8.15 -1.87 14.73
CA ASP A 86 -8.18 -0.85 13.69
C ASP A 86 -6.85 -0.09 13.64
N PRO A 87 -6.42 0.34 12.43
CA PRO A 87 -5.23 1.14 12.27
C PRO A 87 -5.40 2.57 12.79
N GLY A 88 -4.29 3.20 13.13
CA GLY A 88 -4.20 4.62 13.43
C GLY A 88 -4.52 5.51 12.21
N PRO A 89 -4.97 6.76 12.45
CA PRO A 89 -5.39 7.68 11.39
C PRO A 89 -4.24 8.07 10.44
N GLU A 90 -2.99 8.07 10.92
CA GLU A 90 -1.81 8.36 10.10
C GLU A 90 -1.59 7.28 9.02
N ALA A 91 -1.70 6.01 9.41
CA ALA A 91 -1.57 4.89 8.49
C ALA A 91 -2.68 4.91 7.43
N ILE A 92 -3.93 5.18 7.84
CA ILE A 92 -5.08 5.34 6.93
C ILE A 92 -4.81 6.43 5.90
N GLU A 93 -4.38 7.62 6.34
CA GLU A 93 -4.12 8.73 5.43
C GLU A 93 -2.98 8.43 4.45
N ARG A 94 -1.95 7.72 4.90
CA ARG A 94 -0.86 7.28 4.04
C ARG A 94 -1.34 6.35 2.92
N VAL A 95 -2.19 5.37 3.25
CA VAL A 95 -2.80 4.47 2.25
C VAL A 95 -3.71 5.24 1.30
N ARG A 96 -4.53 6.18 1.79
CA ARG A 96 -5.38 7.03 0.94
C ARG A 96 -4.57 7.86 -0.06
N ASN A 97 -3.41 8.38 0.34
CA ASN A 97 -2.52 9.10 -0.56
C ASN A 97 -1.96 8.18 -1.66
N GLU A 98 -1.57 6.95 -1.33
CA GLU A 98 -1.05 6.01 -2.34
C GLU A 98 -2.16 5.44 -3.24
N LYS A 99 -3.38 5.26 -2.71
CA LYS A 99 -4.59 4.98 -3.50
C LYS A 99 -4.82 6.07 -4.56
N ARG A 100 -4.75 7.35 -4.18
CA ARG A 100 -4.92 8.48 -5.12
C ARG A 100 -3.89 8.44 -6.26
N ARG A 101 -2.63 8.16 -5.93
CA ARG A 101 -1.51 8.07 -6.89
C ARG A 101 -1.56 6.85 -7.80
N SER A 102 -2.01 5.71 -7.28
CA SER A 102 -2.19 4.49 -8.07
C SER A 102 -3.42 4.60 -8.98
N GLY A 103 -4.45 5.30 -8.52
CA GLY A 103 -5.73 5.44 -9.19
C GLY A 103 -6.61 4.19 -9.10
N ASP A 104 -6.27 3.27 -8.19
CA ASP A 104 -7.08 2.09 -7.87
C ASP A 104 -8.30 2.45 -7.02
N ASP A 105 -9.38 1.70 -7.21
CA ASP A 105 -10.64 1.91 -6.53
C ASP A 105 -10.79 0.91 -5.39
N LEU A 106 -10.30 1.30 -4.21
CA LEU A 106 -10.36 0.51 -2.98
C LEU A 106 -11.49 0.98 -2.07
N SER A 107 -12.17 0.06 -1.39
CA SER A 107 -13.14 0.36 -0.33
C SER A 107 -12.45 0.90 0.94
N GLU A 108 -13.24 1.36 1.92
CA GLU A 108 -12.67 1.75 3.23
C GLU A 108 -12.17 0.53 4.02
N ALA A 109 -12.78 -0.65 3.84
CA ALA A 109 -12.30 -1.90 4.43
C ALA A 109 -10.91 -2.25 3.87
N ASP A 110 -10.73 -2.21 2.55
CA ASP A 110 -9.43 -2.42 1.88
C ASP A 110 -8.35 -1.46 2.40
N ILE A 111 -8.70 -0.18 2.56
CA ILE A 111 -7.79 0.84 3.09
C ILE A 111 -7.39 0.49 4.53
N SER A 112 -8.36 0.09 5.35
CA SER A 112 -8.12 -0.26 6.76
C SER A 112 -7.20 -1.49 6.90
N VAL A 113 -7.36 -2.49 6.04
CA VAL A 113 -6.53 -3.71 6.02
C VAL A 113 -5.08 -3.38 5.68
N ILE A 114 -4.84 -2.62 4.60
CA ILE A 114 -3.49 -2.21 4.20
C ILE A 114 -2.86 -1.33 5.29
N ALA A 115 -3.64 -0.42 5.88
CA ALA A 115 -3.14 0.49 6.90
C ALA A 115 -2.74 -0.26 8.18
N LEU A 116 -3.52 -1.25 8.61
CA LEU A 116 -3.20 -2.07 9.79
C LEU A 116 -1.92 -2.88 9.56
N ALA A 117 -1.79 -3.49 8.38
CA ALA A 117 -0.57 -4.21 8.02
C ALA A 117 0.64 -3.27 7.93
N TYR A 118 0.45 -2.06 7.42
CA TYR A 118 1.50 -1.04 7.36
C TYR A 118 2.00 -0.61 8.76
N GLU A 119 1.10 -0.47 9.72
CA GLU A 119 1.43 -0.03 11.08
C GLU A 119 2.19 -1.09 11.89
N HIS A 120 1.91 -2.37 11.64
CA HIS A 120 2.46 -3.48 12.40
C HIS A 120 3.54 -4.30 11.66
N ASP A 121 4.07 -3.78 10.55
CA ASP A 121 4.98 -4.52 9.66
C ASP A 121 4.42 -5.92 9.29
N GLY A 122 3.11 -5.99 9.15
CA GLY A 122 2.34 -7.21 8.91
C GLY A 122 2.24 -7.58 7.43
N THR A 123 1.55 -8.69 7.18
CA THR A 123 1.30 -9.21 5.84
C THR A 123 -0.19 -9.23 5.56
N VAL A 124 -0.61 -8.59 4.46
CA VAL A 124 -2.02 -8.58 4.01
C VAL A 124 -2.35 -9.90 3.32
N CYS A 125 -3.37 -10.61 3.79
CA CYS A 125 -3.92 -11.77 3.11
C CYS A 125 -5.14 -11.35 2.27
N THR A 126 -4.98 -11.31 0.94
CA THR A 126 -6.03 -10.88 0.01
C THR A 126 -5.84 -11.48 -1.38
N ASP A 127 -6.94 -11.77 -2.06
CA ASP A 127 -6.95 -12.12 -3.48
C ASP A 127 -7.29 -10.92 -4.40
N ASP A 128 -7.52 -9.72 -3.85
CA ASP A 128 -7.83 -8.52 -4.63
C ASP A 128 -6.56 -7.88 -5.24
N TYR A 129 -6.53 -7.72 -6.56
CA TYR A 129 -5.38 -7.16 -7.26
C TYR A 129 -5.15 -5.67 -6.97
N GLY A 130 -6.20 -4.88 -6.71
CA GLY A 130 -6.09 -3.49 -6.32
C GLY A 130 -5.44 -3.36 -4.94
N VAL A 131 -5.88 -4.18 -3.98
CA VAL A 131 -5.29 -4.22 -2.63
C VAL A 131 -3.82 -4.62 -2.71
N GLN A 132 -3.49 -5.68 -3.46
CA GLN A 132 -2.10 -6.10 -3.68
C GLN A 132 -1.26 -5.00 -4.35
N ASN A 133 -1.82 -4.26 -5.31
CA ASN A 133 -1.11 -3.20 -6.02
C ASN A 133 -0.75 -2.03 -5.10
N VAL A 134 -1.68 -1.59 -4.25
CA VAL A 134 -1.44 -0.51 -3.28
C VAL A 134 -0.53 -0.98 -2.16
N ALA A 135 -0.68 -2.20 -1.65
CA ALA A 135 0.22 -2.80 -0.66
C ALA A 135 1.67 -2.83 -1.17
N GLU A 136 1.89 -3.30 -2.41
CA GLU A 136 3.22 -3.35 -3.02
C GLU A 136 3.87 -1.95 -3.15
N ARG A 137 3.07 -0.92 -3.48
CA ARG A 137 3.55 0.47 -3.54
C ARG A 137 3.92 1.04 -2.17
N MET A 138 3.15 0.67 -1.16
CA MET A 138 3.39 1.02 0.24
C MET A 138 4.57 0.26 0.84
N GLY A 139 5.05 -0.81 0.17
CA GLY A 139 6.09 -1.69 0.69
C GLY A 139 5.57 -2.67 1.75
N VAL A 140 4.27 -2.90 1.78
CA VAL A 140 3.60 -3.85 2.68
C VAL A 140 3.60 -5.23 2.03
N SER A 141 3.98 -6.25 2.80
CA SER A 141 3.94 -7.64 2.36
C SER A 141 2.50 -8.09 2.13
N TRP A 142 2.27 -8.94 1.15
CA TRP A 142 0.96 -9.53 0.90
C TRP A 142 1.09 -11.00 0.48
N LEU A 143 0.05 -11.77 0.80
CA LEU A 143 -0.12 -13.17 0.43
C LEU A 143 -1.47 -13.34 -0.27
N SER A 144 -1.43 -14.03 -1.41
CA SER A 144 -2.64 -14.50 -2.07
C SER A 144 -3.04 -15.85 -1.51
N THR A 145 -4.33 -16.02 -1.27
CA THR A 145 -4.88 -17.25 -0.73
C THR A 145 -5.08 -18.31 -1.82
N LYS A 146 -5.60 -17.89 -2.99
CA LYS A 146 -5.93 -18.80 -4.10
C LYS A 146 -5.25 -18.40 -5.41
N THR A 147 -4.95 -17.13 -5.59
CA THR A 147 -4.45 -16.60 -6.86
C THR A 147 -2.92 -16.62 -6.93
N ARG A 148 -2.38 -16.52 -8.16
CA ARG A 148 -0.92 -16.45 -8.40
C ARG A 148 -0.31 -15.12 -7.91
N GLY A 149 -1.14 -14.18 -7.45
CA GLY A 149 -0.76 -12.84 -7.03
C GLY A 149 -0.36 -11.90 -8.18
N ILE A 150 -0.25 -10.60 -7.89
CA ILE A 150 0.20 -9.59 -8.85
C ILE A 150 1.66 -9.81 -9.29
N GLN A 151 1.87 -9.86 -10.61
CA GLN A 151 3.20 -10.00 -11.22
C GLN A 151 3.82 -8.66 -11.64
N THR A 152 3.00 -7.62 -11.79
CA THR A 152 3.42 -6.29 -12.26
C THR A 152 2.60 -5.23 -11.57
N VAL A 153 3.25 -4.24 -10.97
CA VAL A 153 2.59 -3.06 -10.39
C VAL A 153 1.95 -2.24 -11.51
N VAL A 154 0.69 -1.90 -11.33
CA VAL A 154 -0.13 -1.14 -12.28
C VAL A 154 -0.25 0.31 -11.80
N THR A 155 -0.17 1.27 -12.72
CA THR A 155 -0.60 2.66 -12.46
C THR A 155 -1.68 3.05 -13.45
N TRP A 156 -2.78 3.55 -12.96
CA TRP A 156 -3.80 4.17 -13.78
C TRP A 156 -3.39 5.60 -14.13
N LYS A 157 -3.36 5.88 -15.43
CA LYS A 157 -3.13 7.24 -15.95
C LYS A 157 -4.31 7.66 -16.80
N LYS A 158 -4.40 8.94 -17.11
CA LYS A 158 -5.38 9.50 -18.05
C LYS A 158 -4.65 9.90 -19.32
N ARG A 159 -5.25 9.65 -20.49
CA ARG A 159 -4.69 10.06 -21.80
C ARG A 159 -5.76 10.76 -22.61
N CYS A 160 -5.37 11.89 -23.21
CA CYS A 160 -6.22 12.61 -24.15
C CYS A 160 -6.26 11.87 -25.50
N PRO A 161 -7.44 11.51 -26.03
CA PRO A 161 -7.55 10.88 -27.34
C PRO A 161 -7.27 11.86 -28.50
N GLY A 162 -7.48 13.18 -28.29
CA GLY A 162 -7.20 14.21 -29.30
C GLY A 162 -5.71 14.52 -29.46
N CYS A 163 -5.07 15.11 -28.44
CA CYS A 163 -3.67 15.53 -28.51
C CYS A 163 -2.64 14.50 -28.01
N GLY A 164 -3.08 13.38 -27.42
CA GLY A 164 -2.20 12.31 -26.94
C GLY A 164 -1.52 12.54 -25.59
N ARG A 165 -1.70 13.71 -24.95
CA ARG A 165 -1.09 14.04 -23.65
C ARG A 165 -1.55 13.09 -22.55
N THR A 166 -0.62 12.72 -21.66
CA THR A 166 -0.87 11.85 -20.51
C THR A 166 -0.85 12.64 -19.21
N TYR A 167 -1.73 12.27 -18.30
CA TYR A 167 -1.95 12.87 -16.98
C TYR A 167 -2.02 11.76 -15.93
N ASP A 168 -1.80 12.10 -14.67
CA ASP A 168 -1.90 11.15 -13.56
C ASP A 168 -3.37 10.89 -13.20
N SER A 169 -3.62 9.85 -12.39
CA SER A 169 -4.98 9.44 -11.99
C SER A 169 -5.76 10.55 -11.29
N GLU A 170 -5.05 11.38 -10.54
CA GLU A 170 -5.58 12.48 -9.72
C GLU A 170 -5.90 13.76 -10.51
N SER A 171 -5.43 13.90 -11.76
CA SER A 171 -5.72 15.07 -12.60
C SER A 171 -7.18 15.14 -13.05
N ASP A 172 -7.67 16.31 -13.48
CA ASP A 172 -9.04 16.44 -14.01
C ASP A 172 -9.32 15.56 -15.25
N TYR A 173 -10.59 15.30 -15.54
CA TYR A 173 -11.00 14.53 -16.73
C TYR A 173 -11.06 15.36 -18.03
N VAL A 174 -10.54 16.59 -18.02
CA VAL A 174 -10.55 17.50 -19.18
C VAL A 174 -9.12 17.84 -19.56
N CYS A 175 -8.80 17.74 -20.84
CA CYS A 175 -7.47 18.07 -21.36
C CYS A 175 -7.22 19.58 -21.34
N GLU A 176 -6.17 20.02 -20.66
CA GLU A 176 -5.74 21.44 -20.59
C GLU A 176 -5.33 22.01 -21.96
N ILE A 177 -5.01 21.16 -22.93
CA ILE A 177 -4.49 21.58 -24.24
C ILE A 177 -5.58 21.71 -25.30
N CYS A 178 -6.54 20.79 -25.32
CA CYS A 178 -7.55 20.73 -26.39
C CYS A 178 -8.99 20.57 -25.87
N GLY A 179 -9.22 20.64 -24.55
CA GLY A 179 -10.55 20.55 -23.94
C GLY A 179 -11.25 19.19 -24.03
N THR A 180 -10.62 18.19 -24.67
CA THR A 180 -11.23 16.87 -24.85
C THR A 180 -11.27 16.09 -23.53
N GLN A 181 -12.31 15.29 -23.31
CA GLN A 181 -12.39 14.39 -22.18
C GLN A 181 -11.28 13.32 -22.23
N LEU A 182 -10.58 13.16 -21.11
CA LEU A 182 -9.51 12.18 -20.97
C LEU A 182 -10.07 10.78 -20.77
N LYS A 183 -9.36 9.78 -21.31
CA LYS A 183 -9.68 8.36 -21.09
C LYS A 183 -8.67 7.73 -20.14
N ARG A 184 -9.13 6.85 -19.25
CA ARG A 184 -8.26 6.06 -18.37
C ARG A 184 -7.48 5.04 -19.21
N ILE A 185 -6.18 4.95 -18.96
CA ILE A 185 -5.28 3.98 -19.55
C ILE A 185 -4.45 3.31 -18.44
N LEU A 186 -4.08 2.06 -18.70
CA LEU A 186 -3.30 1.27 -17.77
C LEU A 186 -1.83 1.31 -18.15
N THR A 187 -0.96 1.65 -17.20
CA THR A 187 0.50 1.59 -17.37
C THR A 187 1.07 0.53 -16.43
N LYS A 188 2.01 -0.28 -16.92
CA LYS A 188 2.56 -1.43 -16.19
C LYS A 188 4.02 -1.20 -15.83
N ARG A 189 4.41 -1.57 -14.62
CA ARG A 189 5.80 -1.68 -14.16
C ARG A 189 6.04 -3.09 -13.67
N ARG A 190 7.11 -3.76 -14.13
CA ARG A 190 7.46 -5.09 -13.62
C ARG A 190 7.86 -5.00 -12.14
N ARG A 191 7.36 -5.96 -11.35
CA ARG A 191 7.76 -6.19 -9.97
C ARG A 191 9.18 -6.75 -9.95
#